data_AF-A0A4S8MM37-F1
#
_entry.id   AF-A0A4S8MM37-F1
#
_cell.length_a   1.000
_cell.length_b   1.000
_cell.length_c   1.000
_cell.angle_alpha   90.00
_cell.angle_beta   90.00
_cell.angle_gamma   90.00
#
_symmetry.space_group_name_H-M   'P 1'
#
loop_
_entity.id
_entity.type
_entity.pdbx_description
1 polymer ?
#
loop_
_entity_poly.entity_id
_entity_poly.type
_entity_poly.pdbx_seq_one_letter_code
_entity_poly.pdbx_strand_id
1 'polypeptide(L)'
;MSSTTRMQPFVPDQNQISRPDFIPLKLCYLCTDVPYDYKPGGFRDFPERQGWIIYGESGEPKMSKFTLRDGSDASLKLAEKVALLQAWMFVGVIAEASSIYGLKIDVEDEFISTTKEGRTVVVTALLNGLAERWIQAAAGTQEGLEDRCPRIRALCQYLEPRIFDLRDPDVKIRLFTYDEAEALFSVELAYRVLLLSLTRSGMYDTPSIRPLLKAKFFDHQLRLHLGGSRRMRKQGWCQSEIRLVSRSLNRELPYAFLAATLERHSLDHWECGDFRCNADQINENMYSSAHVDPWCSGSCESVGVDVDALCSILSRDQVPVISVSQNLDVKVVESRSFVAISHGLMDWVTLTRMKSPFASCDGSETTSLHLTEHSSLTLILNPKKHIISGSTHCVYPYTKI
;
A
#
# COMPACT_ATOMS: atom_id res chain seq x y z
N MET A 1 33.84 -36.56 -7.51
CA MET A 1 32.65 -36.42 -8.36
C MET A 1 31.67 -35.52 -7.61
N SER A 2 31.61 -34.24 -7.98
CA SER A 2 30.77 -33.24 -7.33
C SER A 2 29.55 -33.00 -8.21
N SER A 3 28.34 -33.26 -7.70
CA SER A 3 27.09 -33.10 -8.43
C SER A 3 26.57 -31.66 -8.27
N THR A 4 26.68 -30.87 -9.33
CA THR A 4 26.13 -29.53 -9.44
C THR A 4 24.61 -29.63 -9.67
N THR A 5 23.81 -29.37 -8.63
CA THR A 5 22.35 -29.27 -8.76
C THR A 5 22.00 -27.95 -9.43
N ARG A 6 21.56 -28.02 -10.69
CA ARG A 6 20.99 -26.89 -11.45
C ARG A 6 19.65 -26.51 -10.82
N MET A 7 19.53 -25.28 -10.31
CA MET A 7 18.21 -24.72 -9.94
C MET A 7 17.35 -24.62 -11.20
N GLN A 8 16.17 -25.25 -11.19
CA GLN A 8 15.17 -25.08 -12.24
C GLN A 8 14.48 -23.72 -12.11
N PRO A 9 14.03 -23.10 -13.22
CA PRO A 9 13.30 -21.84 -13.19
C PRO A 9 11.92 -22.04 -12.57
N PHE A 10 11.54 -21.12 -11.70
CA PHE A 10 10.19 -21.00 -11.17
C PHE A 10 9.21 -20.68 -12.30
N VAL A 11 8.26 -21.57 -12.57
CA VAL A 11 7.14 -21.32 -13.48
C VAL A 11 5.94 -20.90 -12.62
N PRO A 12 5.48 -19.64 -12.67
CA PRO A 12 4.33 -19.21 -11.90
C PRO A 12 3.06 -19.88 -12.44
N ASP A 13 2.20 -20.32 -11.53
CA ASP A 13 0.88 -20.86 -11.81
C ASP A 13 0.00 -19.80 -12.50
N GLN A 14 -0.47 -20.06 -13.73
CA GLN A 14 -1.10 -19.06 -14.61
C GLN A 14 -2.51 -18.63 -14.18
N ASN A 15 -3.07 -19.21 -13.11
CA ASN A 15 -4.45 -18.96 -12.67
C ASN A 15 -4.59 -18.26 -11.30
N GLN A 16 -3.50 -17.84 -10.65
CA GLN A 16 -3.61 -16.94 -9.51
C GLN A 16 -3.67 -15.49 -9.99
N ILE A 17 -4.83 -14.84 -9.83
CA ILE A 17 -4.94 -13.39 -9.92
C ILE A 17 -4.04 -12.82 -8.82
N SER A 18 -2.81 -12.46 -9.18
CA SER A 18 -1.87 -11.85 -8.25
C SER A 18 -2.41 -10.49 -7.83
N ARG A 19 -2.31 -10.20 -6.53
CA ARG A 19 -2.66 -8.88 -6.01
C ARG A 19 -1.78 -7.83 -6.71
N PRO A 20 -2.35 -6.72 -7.21
CA PRO A 20 -1.54 -5.65 -7.79
C PRO A 20 -0.59 -5.06 -6.75
N ASP A 21 0.60 -4.67 -7.20
CA ASP A 21 1.63 -4.02 -6.37
C ASP A 21 1.23 -2.60 -5.96
N PHE A 22 0.52 -1.92 -6.87
CA PHE A 22 0.08 -0.55 -6.72
C PHE A 22 -1.43 -0.45 -6.91
N ILE A 23 -2.07 0.36 -6.07
CA ILE A 23 -3.46 0.76 -6.31
C ILE A 23 -3.47 1.64 -7.57
N PRO A 24 -4.28 1.32 -8.60
CA PRO A 24 -4.45 2.18 -9.76
C PRO A 24 -5.11 3.51 -9.37
N LEU A 25 -4.48 4.61 -9.77
CA LEU A 25 -4.90 5.97 -9.44
C LEU A 25 -4.91 6.85 -10.68
N LYS A 26 -5.69 7.92 -10.62
CA LYS A 26 -5.63 9.06 -11.54
C LYS A 26 -5.17 10.26 -10.72
N LEU A 27 -3.96 10.75 -11.00
CA LEU A 27 -3.30 11.83 -10.27
C LEU A 27 -3.19 13.07 -11.16
N CYS A 28 -3.11 14.26 -10.55
CA CYS A 28 -2.91 15.49 -11.30
C CYS A 28 -1.65 15.45 -12.18
N TYR A 29 -1.78 15.90 -13.44
CA TYR A 29 -0.67 16.12 -14.36
C TYR A 29 -0.44 17.63 -14.52
N LEU A 30 0.68 18.13 -14.00
CA LEU A 30 1.01 19.54 -13.92
C LEU A 30 2.06 19.99 -14.94
N CYS A 31 2.71 19.06 -15.64
CA CYS A 31 3.83 19.36 -16.52
C CYS A 31 3.48 19.59 -17.99
N THR A 32 2.27 20.08 -18.29
CA THR A 32 1.84 20.40 -19.67
C THR A 32 2.74 21.42 -20.34
N ASP A 33 3.21 22.41 -19.58
CA ASP A 33 4.03 23.51 -20.10
C ASP A 33 5.54 23.22 -20.04
N VAL A 34 5.92 22.08 -19.46
CA VAL A 34 7.32 21.66 -19.29
C VAL A 34 7.44 20.17 -19.63
N PRO A 35 7.19 19.77 -20.90
CA PRO A 35 7.23 18.38 -21.29
C PRO A 35 8.65 17.82 -21.18
N TYR A 36 8.75 16.51 -20.91
CA TYR A 36 10.03 15.82 -20.96
C TYR A 36 10.53 15.76 -22.42
N ASP A 37 11.82 16.05 -22.65
CA ASP A 37 12.37 16.25 -24.00
C ASP A 37 12.94 14.97 -24.66
N TYR A 38 12.91 13.84 -23.94
CA TYR A 38 13.36 12.52 -24.41
C TYR A 38 14.77 12.49 -25.03
N LYS A 39 15.64 13.45 -24.68
CA LYS A 39 17.00 13.52 -25.24
C LYS A 39 17.82 12.31 -24.75
N PRO A 40 18.38 11.48 -25.66
CA PRO A 40 19.17 10.31 -25.27
C PRO A 40 20.36 10.68 -24.37
N GLY A 41 20.50 10.00 -23.22
CA GLY A 41 21.54 10.28 -22.23
C GLY A 41 21.39 11.63 -21.51
N GLY A 42 20.34 12.40 -21.82
CA GLY A 42 20.09 13.73 -21.30
C GLY A 42 19.27 13.76 -20.01
N PHE A 43 18.98 12.62 -19.38
CA PHE A 43 18.17 12.57 -18.16
C PHE A 43 18.72 13.48 -17.05
N ARG A 44 20.03 13.45 -16.79
CA ARG A 44 20.64 14.20 -15.69
C ARG A 44 20.65 15.72 -15.93
N ASP A 45 20.80 16.12 -17.18
CA ASP A 45 20.91 17.54 -17.55
C ASP A 45 19.56 18.14 -17.95
N PHE A 46 18.46 17.39 -17.80
CA PHE A 46 17.13 17.84 -18.21
C PHE A 46 16.73 19.17 -17.56
N PRO A 47 16.83 19.36 -16.23
CA PRO A 47 16.43 20.64 -15.63
C PRO A 47 17.26 21.81 -16.15
N GLU A 48 18.56 21.60 -16.38
CA GLU A 48 19.45 22.62 -16.95
C GLU A 48 19.04 23.06 -18.35
N ARG A 49 18.57 22.12 -19.18
CA ARG A 49 18.01 22.43 -20.49
C ARG A 49 16.68 23.17 -20.41
N GLN A 50 15.91 22.92 -19.35
CA GLN A 50 14.71 23.68 -19.00
C GLN A 50 15.04 25.01 -18.30
N GLY A 51 16.32 25.41 -18.23
CA GLY A 51 16.75 26.69 -17.65
C GLY A 51 16.95 26.69 -16.14
N TRP A 52 16.94 25.53 -15.47
CA TRP A 52 17.10 25.40 -14.03
C TRP A 52 18.55 25.14 -13.62
N ILE A 53 18.95 25.69 -12.48
CA ILE A 53 20.22 25.41 -11.81
C ILE A 53 19.94 24.49 -10.63
N ILE A 54 20.70 23.39 -10.52
CA ILE A 54 20.57 22.40 -9.45
C ILE A 54 21.84 22.33 -8.58
N TYR A 55 22.88 23.10 -8.89
CA TYR A 55 24.15 23.08 -8.16
C TYR A 55 24.23 24.19 -7.13
N GLY A 56 24.80 23.88 -5.97
CA GLY A 56 25.20 24.89 -4.99
C GLY A 56 26.50 25.59 -5.38
N GLU A 57 26.90 26.59 -4.58
CA GLU A 57 28.15 27.36 -4.75
C GLU A 57 29.43 26.51 -4.79
N SER A 58 29.39 25.27 -4.29
CA SER A 58 30.50 24.32 -4.29
C SER A 58 30.59 23.46 -5.56
N GLY A 59 29.70 23.66 -6.54
CA GLY A 59 29.58 22.79 -7.73
C GLY A 59 28.91 21.43 -7.45
N GLU A 60 28.61 21.14 -6.19
CA GLU A 60 27.86 19.94 -5.78
C GLU A 60 26.34 20.17 -5.97
N PRO A 61 25.60 19.16 -6.45
CA PRO A 61 24.14 19.26 -6.57
C PRO A 61 23.49 19.61 -5.21
N LYS A 62 22.81 20.76 -5.13
CA LYS A 62 22.01 21.18 -3.97
C LYS A 62 20.60 21.56 -4.43
N MET A 63 19.67 20.63 -4.24
CA MET A 63 18.25 20.82 -4.57
C MET A 63 17.56 21.93 -3.77
N SER A 64 18.09 22.28 -2.59
CA SER A 64 17.69 23.45 -1.82
C SER A 64 17.91 24.79 -2.56
N LYS A 65 18.71 24.81 -3.64
CA LYS A 65 18.89 25.97 -4.54
C LYS A 65 18.38 25.66 -5.95
N PHE A 66 17.11 25.29 -6.06
CA PHE A 66 16.41 25.15 -7.34
C PHE A 66 15.98 26.54 -7.84
N THR A 67 16.83 27.14 -8.68
CA THR A 67 16.67 28.52 -9.18
C THR A 67 16.73 28.54 -10.71
N LEU A 68 16.04 29.48 -11.35
CA LEU A 68 16.18 29.68 -12.79
C LEU A 68 17.51 30.38 -13.11
N ARG A 69 18.09 30.04 -14.26
CA ARG A 69 19.34 30.62 -14.78
C ARG A 69 19.27 32.12 -15.01
N ASP A 70 18.08 32.68 -15.19
CA ASP A 70 17.87 34.11 -15.39
C ASP A 70 17.85 34.93 -14.08
N GLY A 71 17.98 34.27 -12.91
CA GLY A 71 18.04 34.94 -11.62
C GLY A 71 16.69 35.52 -11.14
N SER A 72 15.56 35.12 -11.74
CA SER A 72 14.22 35.49 -11.30
C SER A 72 13.79 34.74 -10.01
N ASP A 73 14.57 34.92 -8.94
CA ASP A 73 14.54 34.02 -7.79
C ASP A 73 13.38 34.24 -6.80
N ALA A 74 12.67 35.36 -6.87
CA ALA A 74 11.75 35.76 -5.80
C ALA A 74 10.30 35.21 -5.91
N SER A 75 9.88 34.59 -7.03
CA SER A 75 8.46 34.26 -7.21
C SER A 75 8.11 33.09 -8.14
N LEU A 76 9.06 32.21 -8.46
CA LEU A 76 8.70 30.98 -9.19
C LEU A 76 7.66 30.22 -8.37
N LYS A 77 6.49 29.98 -8.99
CA LYS A 77 5.37 29.36 -8.29
C LYS A 77 5.81 27.94 -7.97
N LEU A 78 5.62 27.51 -6.72
CA LEU A 78 5.88 26.14 -6.29
C LEU A 78 5.36 25.09 -7.30
N ALA A 79 4.22 25.39 -7.92
CA ALA A 79 3.63 24.67 -9.03
C ALA A 79 4.60 24.38 -10.20
N GLU A 80 5.41 25.34 -10.64
CA GLU A 80 6.38 25.16 -11.75
C GLU A 80 7.51 24.22 -11.35
N LYS A 81 7.99 24.30 -10.10
CA LYS A 81 8.98 23.36 -9.56
C LYS A 81 8.42 21.95 -9.50
N VAL A 82 7.17 21.81 -9.04
CA VAL A 82 6.48 20.51 -8.99
C VAL A 82 6.21 19.96 -10.39
N ALA A 83 5.80 20.80 -11.34
CA ALA A 83 5.62 20.44 -12.74
C ALA A 83 6.93 19.92 -13.35
N LEU A 84 8.03 20.67 -13.21
CA LEU A 84 9.34 20.21 -13.68
C LEU A 84 9.74 18.87 -13.05
N LEU A 85 9.54 18.72 -11.74
CA LEU A 85 9.84 17.47 -11.04
C LEU A 85 8.96 16.31 -11.52
N GLN A 86 7.69 16.55 -11.87
CA GLN A 86 6.85 15.52 -12.45
C GLN A 86 7.33 15.11 -13.84
N ALA A 87 7.61 16.06 -14.73
CA ALA A 87 8.19 15.74 -16.05
C ALA A 87 9.53 15.01 -15.92
N TRP A 88 10.38 15.44 -15.00
CA TRP A 88 11.70 14.86 -14.85
C TRP A 88 11.68 13.50 -14.14
N MET A 89 11.06 13.44 -12.96
CA MET A 89 11.18 12.33 -12.02
C MET A 89 10.05 11.31 -12.13
N PHE A 90 8.93 11.63 -12.78
CA PHE A 90 7.94 10.64 -13.19
C PHE A 90 8.21 10.20 -14.63
N VAL A 91 8.03 11.11 -15.60
CA VAL A 91 8.15 10.77 -17.03
C VAL A 91 9.58 10.38 -17.39
N GLY A 92 10.55 11.23 -17.06
CA GLY A 92 11.95 10.99 -17.37
C GLY A 92 12.55 9.75 -16.71
N VAL A 93 12.16 9.42 -15.47
CA VAL A 93 12.65 8.21 -14.78
C VAL A 93 12.10 6.94 -15.43
N ILE A 94 10.82 6.92 -15.78
CA ILE A 94 10.24 5.77 -16.48
C ILE A 94 10.91 5.60 -17.85
N ALA A 95 11.12 6.69 -18.59
CA ALA A 95 11.81 6.66 -19.88
C ALA A 95 13.27 6.17 -19.75
N GLU A 96 14.04 6.72 -18.80
CA GLU A 96 15.45 6.38 -18.58
C GLU A 96 15.60 4.93 -18.10
N ALA A 97 14.79 4.49 -17.14
CA ALA A 97 14.80 3.11 -16.67
C ALA A 97 14.43 2.14 -17.80
N SER A 98 13.41 2.46 -18.60
CA SER A 98 13.01 1.65 -19.75
C SER A 98 14.13 1.55 -20.78
N SER A 99 14.83 2.65 -21.07
CA SER A 99 16.02 2.66 -21.92
C SER A 99 17.14 1.76 -21.38
N ILE A 100 17.45 1.85 -20.07
CA ILE A 100 18.45 0.98 -19.42
C ILE A 100 18.07 -0.50 -19.55
N TYR A 101 16.78 -0.83 -19.35
CA TYR A 101 16.26 -2.19 -19.48
C TYR A 101 15.99 -2.62 -20.94
N GLY A 102 16.19 -1.74 -21.92
CA GLY A 102 15.92 -2.03 -23.34
C GLY A 102 14.44 -2.19 -23.67
N LEU A 103 13.55 -1.71 -22.81
CA LEU A 103 12.11 -1.68 -23.04
C LEU A 103 11.75 -0.46 -23.88
N LYS A 104 11.14 -0.69 -25.05
CA LYS A 104 10.49 0.39 -25.81
C LYS A 104 9.16 0.71 -25.11
N ILE A 105 9.04 1.94 -24.64
CA ILE A 105 7.85 2.44 -23.98
C ILE A 105 7.55 3.84 -24.51
N ASP A 106 6.28 4.14 -24.69
CA ASP A 106 5.81 5.51 -24.87
C ASP A 106 5.14 5.93 -23.55
N VAL A 107 5.79 6.83 -22.82
CA VAL A 107 5.35 7.19 -21.47
C VAL A 107 4.10 8.07 -21.52
N GLU A 108 3.97 8.92 -22.55
CA GLU A 108 2.79 9.77 -22.71
C GLU A 108 1.57 8.90 -23.04
N ASP A 109 1.70 7.97 -23.99
CA ASP A 109 0.60 7.10 -24.39
C ASP A 109 0.18 6.11 -23.28
N GLU A 110 1.13 5.60 -22.50
CA GLU A 110 0.84 4.61 -21.46
C GLU A 110 0.34 5.23 -20.14
N PHE A 111 0.90 6.38 -19.73
CA PHE A 111 0.67 6.92 -18.39
C PHE A 111 -0.09 8.24 -18.36
N ILE A 112 -0.26 8.92 -19.49
CA ILE A 112 -0.97 10.21 -19.53
C ILE A 112 -2.31 10.04 -20.25
N SER A 113 -3.38 10.57 -19.63
CA SER A 113 -4.73 10.44 -20.18
C SER A 113 -5.54 11.69 -19.92
N THR A 114 -6.60 11.91 -20.70
CA THR A 114 -7.55 13.00 -20.50
C THR A 114 -8.83 12.45 -19.88
N THR A 115 -9.30 13.03 -18.78
CA THR A 115 -10.58 12.66 -18.16
C THR A 115 -11.76 13.10 -19.02
N LYS A 116 -12.96 12.62 -18.69
CA LYS A 116 -14.20 13.04 -19.37
C LYS A 116 -14.45 14.55 -19.26
N GLU A 117 -13.91 15.17 -18.21
CA GLU A 117 -14.00 16.61 -17.97
C GLU A 117 -12.87 17.41 -18.68
N GLY A 118 -12.10 16.78 -19.56
CA GLY A 118 -11.04 17.45 -20.33
C GLY A 118 -9.75 17.72 -19.56
N ARG A 119 -9.60 17.19 -18.33
CA ARG A 119 -8.37 17.37 -17.53
C ARG A 119 -7.35 16.29 -17.85
N THR A 120 -6.11 16.68 -18.08
CA THR A 120 -4.99 15.74 -18.22
C THR A 120 -4.58 15.19 -16.86
N VAL A 121 -4.36 13.88 -16.77
CA VAL A 121 -4.03 13.15 -15.54
C VAL A 121 -2.97 12.09 -15.79
N VAL A 122 -2.19 11.79 -14.76
CA VAL A 122 -1.33 10.61 -14.70
C VAL A 122 -2.18 9.40 -14.29
N VAL A 123 -2.18 8.35 -15.10
CA VAL A 123 -2.81 7.07 -14.83
C VAL A 123 -1.75 6.07 -14.38
N THR A 124 -1.87 5.54 -13.16
CA THR A 124 -0.84 4.67 -12.57
C THR A 124 -1.12 3.18 -12.73
N ALA A 125 -2.18 2.81 -13.46
CA ALA A 125 -2.60 1.41 -13.62
C ALA A 125 -1.47 0.53 -14.19
N LEU A 126 -0.77 1.03 -15.22
CA LEU A 126 0.32 0.32 -15.91
C LEU A 126 1.65 0.33 -15.13
N LEU A 127 1.72 0.96 -13.95
CA LEU A 127 2.86 0.74 -13.04
C LEU A 127 2.86 -0.69 -12.50
N ASN A 128 1.68 -1.33 -12.40
CA ASN A 128 1.58 -2.75 -12.13
C ASN A 128 2.13 -3.55 -13.32
N GLY A 129 3.11 -4.41 -13.06
CA GLY A 129 3.77 -5.20 -14.11
C GLY A 129 4.89 -4.45 -14.86
N LEU A 130 5.11 -3.15 -14.62
CA LEU A 130 6.19 -2.42 -15.29
C LEU A 130 7.57 -2.96 -14.89
N ALA A 131 7.76 -3.30 -13.60
CA ALA A 131 8.99 -3.91 -13.11
C ALA A 131 9.27 -5.26 -13.80
N GLU A 132 8.26 -6.10 -13.97
CA GLU A 132 8.36 -7.36 -14.71
C GLU A 132 8.72 -7.13 -16.17
N ARG A 133 8.04 -6.19 -16.84
CA ARG A 133 8.30 -5.83 -18.24
C ARG A 133 9.76 -5.40 -18.44
N TRP A 134 10.29 -4.61 -17.52
CA TRP A 134 11.71 -4.21 -17.51
C TRP A 134 12.66 -5.41 -17.37
N ILE A 135 12.41 -6.29 -16.40
CA ILE A 135 13.24 -7.48 -16.18
C ILE A 135 13.19 -8.42 -17.40
N GLN A 136 12.00 -8.63 -17.97
CA GLN A 136 11.80 -9.45 -19.15
C GLN A 136 12.50 -8.86 -20.38
N ALA A 137 12.43 -7.54 -20.58
CA ALA A 137 13.11 -6.87 -21.68
C ALA A 137 14.63 -7.04 -21.59
N ALA A 138 15.21 -6.96 -20.40
CA ALA A 138 16.65 -7.18 -20.19
C ALA A 138 17.08 -8.64 -20.38
N ALA A 139 16.21 -9.61 -20.11
CA ALA A 139 16.51 -11.02 -20.38
C ALA A 139 16.61 -11.32 -21.89
N GLY A 140 16.01 -10.48 -22.74
CA GLY A 140 16.03 -10.63 -24.20
C GLY A 140 17.23 -9.99 -24.90
N THR A 141 18.14 -9.33 -24.17
CA THR A 141 19.29 -8.61 -24.74
C THR A 141 20.62 -9.35 -24.56
N GLN A 142 21.63 -8.99 -25.36
CA GLN A 142 23.00 -9.52 -25.19
C GLN A 142 23.62 -9.10 -23.84
N GLU A 143 23.32 -7.87 -23.40
CA GLU A 143 23.57 -7.46 -22.02
C GLU A 143 22.52 -8.08 -21.12
N GLY A 144 22.95 -8.74 -20.06
CA GLY A 144 22.05 -9.38 -19.11
C GLY A 144 21.48 -8.41 -18.08
N LEU A 145 20.62 -8.94 -17.21
CA LEU A 145 20.11 -8.21 -16.05
C LEU A 145 21.24 -7.76 -15.11
N GLU A 146 22.30 -8.57 -14.98
CA GLU A 146 23.46 -8.32 -14.12
C GLU A 146 24.20 -7.03 -14.51
N ASP A 147 24.31 -6.75 -15.81
CA ASP A 147 25.02 -5.56 -16.33
C ASP A 147 24.20 -4.27 -16.13
N ARG A 148 22.87 -4.39 -16.07
CA ARG A 148 21.92 -3.26 -16.04
C ARG A 148 21.54 -2.84 -14.63
N CYS A 149 21.44 -3.79 -13.72
CA CYS A 149 21.12 -3.58 -12.31
C CYS A 149 21.98 -2.49 -11.62
N PRO A 150 23.31 -2.41 -11.83
CA PRO A 150 24.14 -1.32 -11.30
C PRO A 150 23.74 0.07 -11.81
N ARG A 151 23.31 0.19 -13.07
CA ARG A 151 22.86 1.46 -13.66
C ARG A 151 21.52 1.90 -13.07
N ILE A 152 20.60 0.96 -12.86
CA ILE A 152 19.32 1.22 -12.18
C ILE A 152 19.56 1.61 -10.71
N ARG A 153 20.48 0.94 -10.02
CA ARG A 153 20.87 1.32 -8.66
C ARG A 153 21.46 2.74 -8.62
N ALA A 154 22.32 3.08 -9.58
CA ALA A 154 22.86 4.43 -9.70
C ALA A 154 21.77 5.47 -9.98
N LEU A 155 20.74 5.11 -10.77
CA LEU A 155 19.56 5.95 -10.96
C LEU A 155 18.78 6.13 -9.64
N CYS A 156 18.51 5.07 -8.87
CA CYS A 156 17.88 5.18 -7.55
C CYS A 156 18.67 6.10 -6.61
N GLN A 157 19.98 5.92 -6.52
CA GLN A 157 20.87 6.75 -5.70
C GLN A 157 20.91 8.21 -6.16
N TYR A 158 20.77 8.46 -7.46
CA TYR A 158 20.65 9.81 -7.99
C TYR A 158 19.34 10.47 -7.57
N LEU A 159 18.24 9.71 -7.60
CA LEU A 159 16.90 10.18 -7.24
C LEU A 159 16.73 10.43 -5.74
N GLU A 160 17.31 9.58 -4.90
CA GLU A 160 17.12 9.60 -3.46
C GLU A 160 17.40 10.99 -2.86
N PRO A 161 18.53 11.68 -3.03
CA PRO A 161 18.69 13.03 -2.48
C PRO A 161 17.76 14.10 -3.08
N ARG A 162 17.23 13.86 -4.30
CA ARG A 162 16.63 14.90 -5.15
C ARG A 162 15.12 14.99 -5.06
N ILE A 163 14.43 13.89 -4.76
CA ILE A 163 12.97 13.90 -4.59
C ILE A 163 12.57 14.62 -3.27
N PHE A 164 13.49 14.76 -2.30
CA PHE A 164 13.14 15.06 -0.91
C PHE A 164 13.54 16.44 -0.38
N ASP A 165 14.32 17.22 -1.13
CA ASP A 165 14.81 18.53 -0.68
C ASP A 165 14.21 19.70 -1.48
N LEU A 166 12.89 19.65 -1.67
CA LEU A 166 12.11 20.86 -1.94
C LEU A 166 11.90 21.64 -0.63
N ARG A 167 12.83 21.68 0.32
CA ARG A 167 12.67 22.51 1.52
C ARG A 167 13.33 23.85 1.28
N ASP A 168 12.61 24.90 1.66
CA ASP A 168 13.20 26.22 1.70
C ASP A 168 13.92 26.28 3.04
N PRO A 169 15.23 26.55 3.09
CA PRO A 169 15.93 26.67 4.36
C PRO A 169 15.26 27.72 5.29
N ASP A 170 14.53 28.68 4.73
CA ASP A 170 13.86 29.75 5.47
C ASP A 170 12.38 29.44 5.82
N VAL A 171 11.75 28.41 5.20
CA VAL A 171 10.34 28.05 5.44
C VAL A 171 10.22 26.65 6.06
N LYS A 172 9.95 26.61 7.37
CA LYS A 172 9.85 25.36 8.15
C LYS A 172 8.73 24.39 7.72
N ILE A 173 7.68 24.87 7.06
CA ILE A 173 6.55 24.05 6.58
C ILE A 173 6.10 24.58 5.21
N ARG A 174 6.33 23.82 4.15
CA ARG A 174 5.77 24.13 2.82
C ARG A 174 4.34 23.59 2.71
N LEU A 175 3.39 24.46 2.40
CA LEU A 175 2.00 24.08 2.16
C LEU A 175 1.78 23.85 0.67
N PHE A 176 1.98 22.61 0.22
CA PHE A 176 1.59 22.20 -1.13
C PHE A 176 0.07 22.38 -1.32
N THR A 177 -0.34 22.69 -2.55
CA THR A 177 -1.72 22.48 -2.97
C THR A 177 -2.02 20.97 -3.04
N TYR A 178 -3.29 20.61 -3.13
CA TYR A 178 -3.65 19.19 -3.25
C TYR A 178 -3.16 18.59 -4.57
N ASP A 179 -3.29 19.34 -5.66
CA ASP A 179 -2.85 18.95 -7.00
C ASP A 179 -1.32 18.78 -7.07
N GLU A 180 -0.57 19.71 -6.46
CA GLU A 180 0.89 19.58 -6.32
C GLU A 180 1.28 18.33 -5.53
N ALA A 181 0.51 17.99 -4.50
CA ALA A 181 0.78 16.81 -3.69
C ALA A 181 0.48 15.51 -4.44
N GLU A 182 -0.55 15.48 -5.30
CA GLU A 182 -0.83 14.35 -6.20
C GLU A 182 0.28 14.18 -7.24
N ALA A 183 0.79 15.29 -7.81
CA ALA A 183 1.91 15.24 -8.75
C ALA A 183 3.18 14.68 -8.09
N LEU A 184 3.54 15.13 -6.89
CA LEU A 184 4.66 14.56 -6.13
C LEU A 184 4.43 13.09 -5.74
N PHE A 185 3.18 12.68 -5.50
CA PHE A 185 2.87 11.28 -5.27
C PHE A 185 3.12 10.41 -6.51
N SER A 186 2.87 10.93 -7.72
CA SER A 186 3.21 10.20 -8.94
C SER A 186 4.72 9.93 -9.04
N VAL A 187 5.55 10.93 -8.71
CA VAL A 187 7.01 10.79 -8.64
C VAL A 187 7.43 9.73 -7.62
N GLU A 188 6.82 9.75 -6.43
CA GLU A 188 7.06 8.73 -5.40
C GLU A 188 6.71 7.32 -5.90
N LEU A 189 5.62 7.15 -6.66
CA LEU A 189 5.24 5.86 -7.24
C LEU A 189 6.23 5.38 -8.30
N ALA A 190 6.71 6.24 -9.20
CA ALA A 190 7.73 5.87 -10.19
C ALA A 190 9.03 5.39 -9.51
N TYR A 191 9.48 6.10 -8.47
CA TYR A 191 10.64 5.70 -7.68
C TYR A 191 10.44 4.32 -7.01
N ARG A 192 9.24 4.06 -6.46
CA ARG A 192 8.92 2.75 -5.86
C ARG A 192 8.93 1.62 -6.88
N VAL A 193 8.44 1.85 -8.11
CA VAL A 193 8.51 0.83 -9.19
C VAL A 193 9.96 0.52 -9.56
N LEU A 194 10.84 1.53 -9.56
CA LEU A 194 12.27 1.34 -9.79
C LEU A 194 12.89 0.45 -8.72
N LEU A 195 12.61 0.70 -7.44
CA LEU A 195 13.07 -0.14 -6.32
C LEU A 195 12.49 -1.55 -6.37
N LEU A 196 11.23 -1.69 -6.79
CA LEU A 196 10.59 -2.98 -6.98
C LEU A 196 11.30 -3.79 -8.07
N SER A 197 11.72 -3.16 -9.17
CA SER A 197 12.51 -3.82 -10.23
C SER A 197 13.84 -4.38 -9.71
N LEU A 198 14.55 -3.63 -8.86
CA LEU A 198 15.78 -4.10 -8.23
C LEU A 198 15.53 -5.29 -7.31
N THR A 199 14.46 -5.24 -6.52
CA THR A 199 14.09 -6.33 -5.60
C THR A 199 13.74 -7.61 -6.37
N ARG A 200 12.93 -7.49 -7.42
CA ARG A 200 12.45 -8.62 -8.23
C ARG A 200 13.50 -9.19 -9.17
N SER A 201 14.52 -8.41 -9.50
CA SER A 201 15.66 -8.89 -10.28
C SER A 201 16.41 -10.05 -9.61
N GLY A 202 16.25 -10.22 -8.29
CA GLY A 202 17.02 -11.18 -7.48
C GLY A 202 18.48 -10.76 -7.24
N MET A 203 18.93 -9.64 -7.84
CA MET A 203 20.31 -9.14 -7.73
C MET A 203 20.57 -8.37 -6.43
N TYR A 204 19.52 -7.86 -5.79
CA TYR A 204 19.61 -7.11 -4.55
C TYR A 204 18.62 -7.62 -3.53
N ASP A 205 19.10 -7.79 -2.29
CA ASP A 205 18.25 -8.08 -1.15
C ASP A 205 17.63 -6.81 -0.57
N THR A 206 16.55 -6.98 0.21
CA THR A 206 15.88 -5.84 0.87
C THR A 206 16.84 -5.01 1.74
N PRO A 207 17.76 -5.60 2.53
CA PRO A 207 18.78 -4.84 3.26
C PRO A 207 19.59 -3.88 2.39
N SER A 208 20.01 -4.29 1.18
CA SER A 208 20.84 -3.49 0.27
C SER A 208 20.11 -2.31 -0.38
N ILE A 209 18.78 -2.35 -0.42
CA ILE A 209 17.90 -1.28 -0.92
C ILE A 209 17.22 -0.50 0.20
N ARG A 210 17.22 -1.01 1.44
CA ARG A 210 16.59 -0.37 2.60
C ARG A 210 17.06 1.06 2.85
N PRO A 211 18.35 1.43 2.69
CA PRO A 211 18.77 2.82 2.78
C PRO A 211 17.97 3.72 1.82
N LEU A 212 17.79 3.26 0.58
CA LEU A 212 17.03 3.95 -0.48
C LEU A 212 15.53 4.09 -0.18
N LEU A 213 15.00 3.28 0.74
CA LEU A 213 13.59 3.31 1.20
C LEU A 213 13.35 4.23 2.41
N LYS A 214 14.40 4.62 3.16
CA LYS A 214 14.26 5.35 4.43
C LYS A 214 13.95 6.84 4.28
N ALA A 215 13.85 7.33 3.05
CA ALA A 215 13.51 8.71 2.80
C ALA A 215 12.10 9.04 3.28
N LYS A 216 11.99 10.17 3.97
CA LYS A 216 10.81 10.59 4.70
C LYS A 216 10.02 11.61 3.87
N PHE A 217 8.97 11.14 3.21
CA PHE A 217 8.11 11.85 2.26
C PHE A 217 7.05 12.78 2.91
N PHE A 218 7.39 13.49 3.98
CA PHE A 218 6.35 13.94 4.92
C PHE A 218 5.44 15.08 4.44
N ASP A 219 5.95 16.03 3.65
CA ASP A 219 5.27 17.33 3.52
C ASP A 219 4.09 17.26 2.52
N HIS A 220 4.24 16.64 1.35
CA HIS A 220 3.12 16.41 0.41
C HIS A 220 2.18 15.31 0.90
N GLN A 221 2.69 14.28 1.58
CA GLN A 221 1.85 13.23 2.15
C GLN A 221 0.88 13.76 3.21
N LEU A 222 1.29 14.73 4.03
CA LEU A 222 0.38 15.43 4.94
C LEU A 222 -0.74 16.13 4.15
N ARG A 223 -0.40 16.77 3.02
CA ARG A 223 -1.41 17.44 2.20
C ARG A 223 -2.38 16.48 1.56
N LEU A 224 -1.90 15.35 1.02
CA LEU A 224 -2.74 14.25 0.52
C LEU A 224 -3.64 13.71 1.63
N HIS A 225 -3.12 13.53 2.84
CA HIS A 225 -3.89 13.07 3.98
C HIS A 225 -5.06 14.02 4.30
N LEU A 226 -4.80 15.33 4.35
CA LEU A 226 -5.82 16.34 4.61
C LEU A 226 -6.86 16.41 3.47
N GLY A 227 -6.42 16.33 2.21
CA GLY A 227 -7.32 16.31 1.06
C GLY A 227 -8.17 15.04 1.00
N GLY A 228 -7.55 13.88 1.22
CA GLY A 228 -8.20 12.58 1.35
C GLY A 228 -9.26 12.58 2.43
N SER A 229 -8.95 13.11 3.61
CA SER A 229 -9.92 13.26 4.71
C SER A 229 -11.15 14.08 4.29
N ARG A 230 -10.97 15.17 3.53
CA ARG A 230 -12.10 15.96 3.00
C ARG A 230 -12.91 15.17 1.98
N ARG A 231 -12.24 14.39 1.13
CA ARG A 231 -12.89 13.53 0.12
C ARG A 231 -13.68 12.40 0.78
N MET A 232 -13.12 11.76 1.80
CA MET A 232 -13.82 10.77 2.63
C MET A 232 -15.12 11.36 3.20
N ARG A 233 -15.08 12.56 3.80
CA ARG A 233 -16.32 13.21 4.30
C ARG A 233 -17.37 13.39 3.20
N LYS A 234 -16.96 13.82 2.00
CA LYS A 234 -17.87 13.98 0.85
C LYS A 234 -18.45 12.65 0.37
N GLN A 235 -17.74 11.55 0.59
CA GLN A 235 -18.19 10.18 0.31
C GLN A 235 -19.00 9.57 1.47
N GLY A 236 -19.40 10.38 2.44
CA GLY A 236 -20.25 9.95 3.56
C GLY A 236 -19.49 9.33 4.73
N TRP A 237 -18.15 9.34 4.76
CA TRP A 237 -17.42 8.83 5.93
C TRP A 237 -17.64 9.73 7.14
N CYS A 238 -17.85 9.13 8.32
CA CYS A 238 -18.00 9.89 9.55
C CYS A 238 -16.65 10.27 10.17
N GLN A 239 -16.65 11.24 11.08
CA GLN A 239 -15.43 11.81 11.64
C GLN A 239 -14.61 10.79 12.46
N SER A 240 -15.27 9.84 13.12
CA SER A 240 -14.61 8.76 13.86
C SER A 240 -13.85 7.80 12.95
N GLU A 241 -14.40 7.42 11.80
CA GLU A 241 -13.72 6.53 10.85
C GLU A 241 -12.51 7.20 10.22
N ILE A 242 -12.65 8.47 9.83
CA ILE A 242 -11.52 9.26 9.33
C ILE A 242 -10.43 9.33 10.39
N ARG A 243 -10.78 9.59 11.66
CA ARG A 243 -9.82 9.58 12.76
C ARG A 243 -9.20 8.21 12.99
N LEU A 244 -9.96 7.12 12.85
CA LEU A 244 -9.42 5.77 12.96
C LEU A 244 -8.36 5.53 11.88
N VAL A 245 -8.64 5.88 10.63
CA VAL A 245 -7.67 5.82 9.52
C VAL A 245 -6.45 6.70 9.79
N SER A 246 -6.64 7.90 10.37
CA SER A 246 -5.56 8.84 10.67
C SER A 246 -4.72 8.47 11.91
N ARG A 247 -5.29 7.82 12.92
CA ARG A 247 -4.61 7.49 14.20
C ARG A 247 -3.97 6.12 14.18
N SER A 248 -4.65 5.13 13.60
CA SER A 248 -4.19 3.74 13.62
C SER A 248 -3.00 3.48 12.71
N LEU A 249 -2.71 4.43 11.82
CA LEU A 249 -1.68 4.30 10.81
C LEU A 249 -0.75 5.49 10.94
N ASN A 250 0.45 5.25 11.49
CA ASN A 250 1.50 6.24 11.67
C ASN A 250 1.69 7.12 10.43
N ARG A 251 2.14 8.37 10.66
CA ARG A 251 2.28 9.52 9.73
C ARG A 251 3.05 9.29 8.41
N GLU A 252 3.39 8.06 8.06
CA GLU A 252 4.31 7.72 6.98
C GLU A 252 3.65 7.48 5.61
N LEU A 253 2.31 7.45 5.54
CA LEU A 253 1.59 7.22 4.28
C LEU A 253 0.27 8.03 4.21
N PRO A 254 -0.16 8.46 3.01
CA PRO A 254 -1.38 9.24 2.82
C PRO A 254 -2.63 8.33 2.86
N TYR A 255 -2.85 7.60 3.96
CA TYR A 255 -3.90 6.59 4.06
C TYR A 255 -5.32 7.13 3.83
N ALA A 256 -5.61 8.33 4.31
CA ALA A 256 -6.90 8.97 4.06
C ALA A 256 -7.12 9.25 2.56
N PHE A 257 -6.05 9.50 1.80
CA PHE A 257 -6.16 9.63 0.35
C PHE A 257 -6.47 8.28 -0.30
N LEU A 258 -5.79 7.20 0.10
CA LEU A 258 -6.08 5.85 -0.41
C LEU A 258 -7.47 5.34 0.00
N ALA A 259 -7.88 5.57 1.24
CA ALA A 259 -9.21 5.20 1.71
C ALA A 259 -10.31 5.94 0.92
N ALA A 260 -10.04 7.19 0.51
CA ALA A 260 -10.95 7.95 -0.33
C ALA A 260 -11.07 7.43 -1.78
N THR A 261 -10.28 6.45 -2.19
CA THR A 261 -10.44 5.80 -3.50
C THR A 261 -11.35 4.57 -3.44
N LEU A 262 -11.75 4.16 -2.23
CA LEU A 262 -12.66 3.05 -2.04
C LEU A 262 -14.10 3.50 -2.22
N GLU A 263 -14.89 2.69 -2.93
CA GLU A 263 -16.33 2.84 -2.96
C GLU A 263 -16.91 2.42 -1.60
N ARG A 264 -17.84 3.23 -1.10
CA ARG A 264 -18.46 2.99 0.20
C ARG A 264 -19.95 2.79 0.02
N HIS A 265 -20.47 1.81 0.74
CA HIS A 265 -21.91 1.63 0.83
C HIS A 265 -22.50 2.80 1.63
N SER A 266 -23.67 3.26 1.21
CA SER A 266 -24.34 4.39 1.85
C SER A 266 -24.81 3.98 3.25
N LEU A 267 -24.25 4.62 4.27
CA LEU A 267 -24.66 4.49 5.66
C LEU A 267 -25.12 5.87 6.18
N ASP A 268 -26.05 5.85 7.13
CA ASP A 268 -26.54 7.06 7.77
C ASP A 268 -25.74 7.38 9.03
N HIS A 269 -25.00 8.48 9.01
CA HIS A 269 -24.00 8.84 10.03
C HIS A 269 -24.42 9.97 10.97
N TRP A 270 -25.70 10.35 10.99
CA TRP A 270 -26.13 11.49 11.81
C TRP A 270 -25.88 11.31 13.31
N GLU A 271 -25.91 10.07 13.82
CA GLU A 271 -25.61 9.75 15.23
C GLU A 271 -24.12 9.53 15.50
N CYS A 272 -23.25 9.53 14.48
CA CYS A 272 -21.84 9.22 14.69
C CYS A 272 -21.14 10.31 15.50
N GLY A 273 -20.37 9.89 16.50
CA GLY A 273 -19.54 10.77 17.29
C GLY A 273 -18.14 10.94 16.70
N ASP A 274 -17.33 11.72 17.40
CA ASP A 274 -15.93 11.99 17.06
C ASP A 274 -15.01 10.77 17.22
N PHE A 275 -15.41 9.79 18.02
CA PHE A 275 -14.58 8.64 18.40
C PHE A 275 -15.27 7.29 18.15
N ARG A 276 -16.54 7.30 17.75
CA ARG A 276 -17.32 6.08 17.51
C ARG A 276 -18.23 6.27 16.30
N CYS A 277 -18.11 5.37 15.33
CA CYS A 277 -19.09 5.24 14.26
C CYS A 277 -20.27 4.47 14.85
N ASN A 278 -21.47 5.03 14.84
CA ASN A 278 -22.69 4.32 15.29
C ASN A 278 -23.43 3.65 14.12
N ALA A 279 -23.23 4.15 12.90
CA ALA A 279 -23.88 3.61 11.70
C ALA A 279 -23.37 2.22 11.30
N ASP A 280 -22.10 1.94 11.59
CA ASP A 280 -21.43 0.69 11.26
C ASP A 280 -21.30 -0.21 12.51
N GLN A 281 -22.32 -0.17 13.37
CA GLN A 281 -22.39 -0.99 14.58
C GLN A 281 -23.63 -1.86 14.51
N ILE A 282 -23.47 -3.11 14.96
CA ILE A 282 -24.61 -4.00 15.16
C ILE A 282 -25.43 -3.43 16.32
N ASN A 283 -26.62 -2.91 16.01
CA ASN A 283 -27.61 -2.64 17.03
C ASN A 283 -28.28 -3.95 17.39
N GLU A 284 -27.85 -4.60 18.48
CA GLU A 284 -28.38 -5.89 18.93
C GLU A 284 -29.91 -5.91 19.10
N ASN A 285 -30.52 -4.74 19.35
CA ASN A 285 -31.98 -4.64 19.47
C ASN A 285 -32.72 -4.68 18.12
N MET A 286 -32.03 -4.35 17.02
CA MET A 286 -32.59 -4.34 15.66
C MET A 286 -32.00 -5.42 14.76
N TYR A 287 -30.86 -5.97 15.16
CA TYR A 287 -30.17 -7.00 14.41
C TYR A 287 -30.97 -8.30 14.46
N SER A 288 -31.42 -8.75 13.30
CA SER A 288 -31.99 -10.07 13.10
C SER A 288 -31.09 -10.82 12.12
N SER A 289 -30.71 -12.05 12.47
CA SER A 289 -29.98 -12.91 11.56
C SER A 289 -30.87 -13.24 10.36
N ALA A 290 -30.36 -13.04 9.15
CA ALA A 290 -31.06 -13.48 7.94
C ALA A 290 -31.14 -15.02 7.92
N HIS A 291 -32.33 -15.56 7.69
CA HIS A 291 -32.52 -17.00 7.53
C HIS A 291 -32.16 -17.43 6.11
N VAL A 292 -31.61 -18.64 5.96
CA VAL A 292 -31.24 -19.21 4.65
C VAL A 292 -32.47 -19.43 3.77
N ASP A 293 -33.60 -19.82 4.38
CA ASP A 293 -34.88 -19.98 3.70
C ASP A 293 -35.75 -18.72 3.90
N PRO A 294 -36.12 -18.01 2.82
CA PRO A 294 -37.04 -16.86 2.87
C PRO A 294 -38.42 -17.18 3.47
N TRP A 295 -38.81 -18.47 3.47
CA TRP A 295 -40.08 -18.95 4.02
C TRP A 295 -39.96 -19.48 5.44
N CYS A 296 -38.79 -19.38 6.06
CA CYS A 296 -38.61 -19.76 7.45
C CYS A 296 -39.51 -18.91 8.35
N SER A 297 -40.31 -19.57 9.20
CA SER A 297 -41.21 -18.92 10.16
C SER A 297 -40.51 -18.18 11.29
N GLY A 298 -39.18 -18.08 11.27
CA GLY A 298 -38.38 -17.51 12.35
C GLY A 298 -38.32 -18.38 13.63
N SER A 299 -38.96 -19.55 13.62
CA SER A 299 -39.01 -20.47 14.76
C SER A 299 -37.96 -21.59 14.69
N CYS A 300 -36.99 -21.49 13.79
CA CYS A 300 -35.90 -22.46 13.73
C CYS A 300 -34.94 -22.25 14.91
N GLU A 301 -34.45 -23.34 15.46
CA GLU A 301 -33.48 -23.29 16.55
C GLU A 301 -32.14 -22.74 16.04
N SER A 302 -31.52 -21.85 16.82
CA SER A 302 -30.18 -21.37 16.50
C SER A 302 -29.18 -22.52 16.67
N VAL A 303 -28.39 -22.79 15.64
CA VAL A 303 -27.29 -23.76 15.76
C VAL A 303 -26.17 -23.11 16.56
N GLY A 304 -26.01 -23.55 17.81
CA GLY A 304 -25.01 -23.04 18.75
C GLY A 304 -23.83 -23.98 18.92
N VAL A 305 -22.74 -23.45 19.48
CA VAL A 305 -21.62 -24.25 19.96
C VAL A 305 -21.94 -24.72 21.37
N ASP A 306 -21.64 -25.99 21.69
CA ASP A 306 -21.72 -26.50 23.07
C ASP A 306 -20.67 -25.78 23.95
N VAL A 307 -21.15 -24.83 24.76
CA VAL A 307 -20.32 -23.97 25.60
C VAL A 307 -19.64 -24.76 26.71
N ASP A 308 -20.29 -25.80 27.25
CA ASP A 308 -19.74 -26.62 28.33
C ASP A 308 -18.59 -27.48 27.80
N ALA A 309 -18.75 -28.08 26.62
CA ALA A 309 -17.68 -28.79 25.93
C ALA A 309 -16.49 -27.85 25.62
N LEU A 310 -16.77 -26.62 25.18
CA LEU A 310 -15.74 -25.60 24.93
C LEU A 310 -14.97 -25.25 26.21
N CYS A 311 -15.67 -24.95 27.30
CA CYS A 311 -15.08 -24.66 28.61
C CYS A 311 -14.26 -25.84 29.16
N SER A 312 -14.71 -27.08 28.93
CA SER A 312 -14.02 -28.30 29.37
C SER A 312 -12.69 -28.54 28.64
N ILE A 313 -12.57 -28.15 27.37
CA ILE A 313 -11.30 -28.21 26.63
C ILE A 313 -10.37 -27.08 27.09
N LEU A 314 -10.90 -25.86 27.25
CA LEU A 314 -10.11 -24.71 27.69
C LEU A 314 -9.55 -24.89 29.10
N SER A 315 -10.31 -25.50 30.03
CA SER A 315 -9.86 -25.76 31.41
C SER A 315 -8.70 -26.78 31.49
N ARG A 316 -8.47 -27.54 30.43
CA ARG A 316 -7.35 -28.47 30.26
C ARG A 316 -6.18 -27.85 29.50
N ASP A 317 -6.15 -26.52 29.35
CA ASP A 317 -5.15 -25.76 28.58
C ASP A 317 -5.02 -26.19 27.11
N GLN A 318 -6.10 -26.74 26.54
CA GLN A 318 -6.16 -27.14 25.13
C GLN A 318 -6.90 -26.11 24.27
N VAL A 319 -6.67 -26.15 22.96
CA VAL A 319 -7.35 -25.27 21.98
C VAL A 319 -8.60 -25.98 21.45
N PRO A 320 -9.81 -25.47 21.75
CA PRO A 320 -11.04 -26.03 21.20
C PRO A 320 -11.14 -25.71 19.71
N VAL A 321 -11.60 -26.70 18.95
CA VAL A 321 -11.83 -26.60 17.51
C VAL A 321 -13.32 -26.74 17.26
N ILE A 322 -13.93 -25.73 16.63
CA ILE A 322 -15.35 -25.81 16.22
C ILE A 322 -15.39 -26.48 14.84
N SER A 323 -15.96 -27.68 14.76
CA SER A 323 -16.15 -28.42 13.51
C SER A 323 -17.59 -28.30 13.04
N VAL A 324 -17.77 -27.82 11.80
CA VAL A 324 -19.08 -27.77 11.13
C VAL A 324 -19.17 -28.92 10.13
N SER A 325 -20.16 -29.80 10.28
CA SER A 325 -20.38 -30.93 9.36
C SER A 325 -21.09 -30.48 8.08
N GLN A 326 -21.18 -31.37 7.08
CA GLN A 326 -21.95 -31.12 5.85
C GLN A 326 -23.44 -30.90 6.11
N ASN A 327 -23.96 -31.45 7.22
CA ASN A 327 -25.35 -31.28 7.64
C ASN A 327 -25.53 -30.08 8.57
N LEU A 328 -24.53 -29.18 8.65
CA LEU A 328 -24.50 -28.01 9.52
C LEU A 328 -24.48 -28.33 11.03
N ASP A 329 -24.28 -29.59 11.43
CA ASP A 329 -24.03 -29.91 12.85
C ASP A 329 -22.73 -29.25 13.31
N VAL A 330 -22.82 -28.47 14.39
CA VAL A 330 -21.69 -27.79 15.02
C VAL A 330 -21.25 -28.62 16.23
N LYS A 331 -19.98 -29.02 16.27
CA LYS A 331 -19.39 -29.77 17.38
C LYS A 331 -18.10 -29.12 17.84
N VAL A 332 -17.86 -29.15 19.15
CA VAL A 332 -16.56 -28.82 19.72
C VAL A 332 -15.73 -30.09 19.78
N VAL A 333 -14.55 -30.06 19.17
CA VAL A 333 -13.59 -31.18 19.20
C VAL A 333 -12.26 -30.72 19.78
N GLU A 334 -11.53 -31.68 20.35
CA GLU A 334 -10.17 -31.48 20.83
C GLU A 334 -9.20 -31.22 19.67
N SER A 335 -8.04 -30.64 20.00
CA SER A 335 -7.06 -30.14 19.03
C SER A 335 -6.70 -31.18 17.96
N ARG A 336 -6.83 -30.77 16.69
CA ARG A 336 -6.37 -31.49 15.49
C ARG A 336 -5.48 -30.56 14.65
N SER A 337 -4.82 -31.04 13.61
CA SER A 337 -4.16 -30.14 12.65
C SER A 337 -5.21 -29.23 11.98
N PHE A 338 -5.03 -27.91 12.09
CA PHE A 338 -5.95 -26.91 11.53
C PHE A 338 -5.19 -25.68 11.02
N VAL A 339 -5.87 -24.85 10.22
CA VAL A 339 -5.44 -23.49 9.87
C VAL A 339 -6.23 -22.49 10.71
N ALA A 340 -5.54 -21.65 11.47
CA ALA A 340 -6.17 -20.65 12.32
C ALA A 340 -6.44 -19.34 11.56
N ILE A 341 -7.67 -18.83 11.67
CA ILE A 341 -8.05 -17.49 11.21
C ILE A 341 -8.53 -16.72 12.44
N SER A 342 -7.85 -15.64 12.82
CA SER A 342 -8.21 -14.83 13.99
C SER A 342 -8.88 -13.53 13.55
N HIS A 343 -10.11 -13.29 14.03
CA HIS A 343 -10.83 -12.02 13.91
C HIS A 343 -10.59 -11.10 15.14
N GLY A 344 -10.08 -11.67 16.24
CA GLY A 344 -9.77 -11.00 17.53
C GLY A 344 -8.40 -10.31 17.55
N LEU A 345 -8.03 -9.74 16.42
CA LEU A 345 -6.76 -9.06 16.19
C LEU A 345 -7.03 -7.57 15.86
N MET A 346 -8.31 -7.13 15.93
CA MET A 346 -8.72 -5.73 15.74
C MET A 346 -8.44 -4.81 16.94
N ASP A 347 -8.25 -5.34 18.15
CA ASP A 347 -7.62 -4.56 19.21
C ASP A 347 -6.10 -4.74 19.15
N TRP A 348 -5.45 -3.70 18.62
CA TRP A 348 -4.01 -3.36 18.70
C TRP A 348 -3.02 -4.02 17.73
N VAL A 349 -3.32 -5.10 16.99
CA VAL A 349 -2.28 -5.76 16.15
C VAL A 349 -2.65 -5.99 14.66
N THR A 350 -3.87 -5.68 14.18
CA THR A 350 -4.21 -5.87 12.73
C THR A 350 -4.34 -4.64 11.86
N LEU A 351 -4.03 -3.45 12.37
CA LEU A 351 -3.59 -2.36 11.49
C LEU A 351 -2.07 -2.34 11.29
N THR A 352 -1.30 -3.03 12.14
CA THR A 352 0.11 -3.40 11.87
C THR A 352 0.26 -4.59 10.93
N ARG A 353 -0.84 -5.31 10.63
CA ARG A 353 -0.92 -6.39 9.64
C ARG A 353 -1.89 -6.13 8.48
N MET A 354 -2.20 -4.87 8.19
CA MET A 354 -2.13 -4.52 6.77
C MET A 354 -0.68 -4.80 6.39
N LYS A 355 -0.41 -5.96 5.77
CA LYS A 355 0.78 -6.10 4.94
C LYS A 355 0.70 -4.93 4.00
N SER A 356 1.45 -3.88 4.34
CA SER A 356 1.82 -2.87 3.40
C SER A 356 2.18 -3.62 2.11
N PRO A 357 1.75 -3.17 0.93
CA PRO A 357 2.39 -3.61 -0.31
C PRO A 357 3.93 -3.44 -0.25
N PHE A 358 4.44 -2.75 0.79
CA PHE A 358 5.82 -2.32 0.98
C PHE A 358 6.52 -2.87 2.23
N ALA A 359 6.07 -3.99 2.83
CA ALA A 359 6.80 -4.64 3.95
C ALA A 359 7.62 -5.86 3.47
N SER A 360 8.96 -5.72 3.58
CA SER A 360 9.98 -6.76 3.40
C SER A 360 9.69 -8.03 4.19
N CYS A 361 9.93 -9.19 3.56
CA CYS A 361 9.97 -10.49 4.20
C CYS A 361 10.88 -10.52 5.43
N ASP A 362 10.37 -11.06 6.54
CA ASP A 362 11.19 -11.78 7.52
C ASP A 362 10.94 -13.26 7.27
N GLY A 363 11.99 -13.95 6.81
CA GLY A 363 12.00 -15.38 6.63
C GLY A 363 12.38 -16.07 7.93
N SER A 364 11.40 -16.72 8.55
CA SER A 364 11.60 -18.02 9.17
C SER A 364 10.25 -18.72 9.27
N GLU A 365 10.23 -19.99 8.89
CA GLU A 365 9.09 -20.93 8.89
C GLU A 365 8.17 -20.90 7.66
N THR A 366 8.71 -21.41 6.55
CA THR A 366 7.92 -22.03 5.49
C THR A 366 7.28 -23.32 6.03
N THR A 367 5.97 -23.32 6.24
CA THR A 367 5.17 -24.55 6.20
C THR A 367 4.40 -24.56 4.88
N SER A 368 4.71 -25.52 4.01
CA SER A 368 4.02 -25.74 2.75
C SER A 368 2.57 -26.16 3.00
N LEU A 369 1.61 -25.39 2.45
CA LEU A 369 0.20 -25.77 2.43
C LEU A 369 -0.03 -26.81 1.32
N HIS A 370 -0.22 -28.08 1.71
CA HIS A 370 -0.94 -29.03 0.88
C HIS A 370 -2.45 -28.76 1.04
N LEU A 371 -3.11 -28.37 -0.04
CA LEU A 371 -4.57 -28.40 -0.13
C LEU A 371 -4.99 -29.86 -0.33
N THR A 372 -5.52 -30.48 0.71
CA THR A 372 -6.35 -31.67 0.55
C THR A 372 -7.79 -31.24 0.35
N GLU A 373 -8.42 -31.81 -0.67
CA GLU A 373 -9.87 -31.80 -0.90
C GLU A 373 -10.61 -32.18 0.40
N HIS A 374 -11.76 -31.55 0.65
CA HIS A 374 -12.59 -31.61 1.88
C HIS A 374 -12.32 -30.50 2.92
N SER A 375 -12.80 -29.28 2.65
CA SER A 375 -12.76 -28.16 3.59
C SER A 375 -14.07 -28.01 4.38
N SER A 376 -14.03 -28.33 5.68
CA SER A 376 -14.98 -27.85 6.69
C SER A 376 -14.47 -26.54 7.32
N LEU A 377 -15.30 -25.50 7.39
CA LEU A 377 -14.99 -24.24 8.07
C LEU A 377 -14.80 -24.48 9.59
N THR A 378 -13.75 -23.90 10.16
CA THR A 378 -13.38 -24.06 11.57
C THR A 378 -13.12 -22.69 12.21
N LEU A 379 -13.75 -22.40 13.35
CA LEU A 379 -13.56 -21.18 14.14
C LEU A 379 -12.84 -21.52 15.46
N ILE A 380 -11.95 -20.63 15.94
CA ILE A 380 -11.11 -20.85 17.14
C ILE A 380 -11.30 -19.71 18.15
N LEU A 381 -11.42 -20.05 19.44
CA LEU A 381 -11.41 -19.11 20.56
C LEU A 381 -10.13 -19.29 21.39
N ASN A 382 -9.38 -18.21 21.62
CA ASN A 382 -8.16 -18.21 22.44
C ASN A 382 -8.49 -17.98 23.94
N PRO A 383 -8.15 -18.93 24.84
CA PRO A 383 -8.44 -18.83 26.27
C PRO A 383 -7.84 -17.58 26.95
N LYS A 384 -6.74 -17.05 26.42
CA LYS A 384 -6.01 -15.92 27.04
C LYS A 384 -6.50 -14.54 26.60
N LYS A 385 -7.47 -14.45 25.68
CA LYS A 385 -7.86 -13.18 25.04
C LYS A 385 -9.37 -12.91 24.96
N HIS A 386 -10.22 -13.91 25.15
CA HIS A 386 -11.67 -13.73 25.00
C HIS A 386 -12.37 -13.89 26.35
N ILE A 387 -13.15 -12.88 26.74
CA ILE A 387 -14.12 -12.97 27.84
C ILE A 387 -15.43 -13.47 27.23
N ILE A 388 -15.91 -14.62 27.68
CA ILE A 388 -17.23 -15.15 27.32
C ILE A 388 -18.18 -14.70 28.44
N SER A 389 -19.03 -13.71 28.21
CA SER A 389 -20.07 -13.33 29.17
C SER A 389 -21.31 -14.21 28.97
N GLY A 390 -21.43 -15.27 29.78
CA GLY A 390 -22.71 -15.93 30.02
C GLY A 390 -23.44 -15.20 31.15
N SER A 391 -24.71 -14.87 30.95
CA SER A 391 -25.57 -14.27 31.97
C SER A 391 -25.93 -15.29 33.06
N THR A 392 -25.00 -15.59 33.95
CA THR A 392 -25.26 -16.14 35.29
C THR A 392 -24.12 -15.74 36.21
N HIS A 393 -24.48 -15.09 37.33
CA HIS A 393 -23.59 -14.48 38.30
C HIS A 393 -22.37 -15.33 38.69
N CYS A 394 -21.16 -14.81 38.45
CA CYS A 394 -19.96 -15.11 39.24
C CYS A 394 -19.09 -13.85 39.37
N VAL A 395 -19.09 -13.28 40.57
CA VAL A 395 -18.15 -12.24 41.04
C VAL A 395 -16.93 -12.95 41.60
N TYR A 396 -15.70 -12.53 41.27
CA TYR A 396 -14.52 -12.60 42.16
C TYR A 396 -13.34 -11.76 41.61
N PRO A 397 -12.33 -11.40 42.43
CA PRO A 397 -11.92 -10.02 42.63
C PRO A 397 -10.60 -9.68 41.92
N TYR A 398 -10.49 -8.43 41.49
CA TYR A 398 -9.22 -7.86 41.01
C TYR A 398 -8.16 -7.90 42.10
N THR A 399 -7.05 -8.59 41.84
CA THR A 399 -5.78 -8.33 42.56
C THR A 399 -4.95 -7.41 41.68
N LYS A 400 -4.57 -6.25 42.23
CA LYS A 400 -3.67 -5.27 41.61
C LYS A 400 -2.29 -5.86 41.38
N ILE A 401 -1.69 -5.55 40.23
CA ILE A 401 -0.26 -5.22 40.10
C ILE A 401 -0.18 -3.89 39.37
#